data_AF-A0A398B040-F1
#
_entry.id   AF-A0A398B040-F1
#
_cell.length_a   1.000
_cell.length_b   1.000
_cell.length_c   1.000
_cell.angle_alpha   90.00
_cell.angle_beta   90.00
_cell.angle_gamma   90.00
#
_symmetry.space_group_name_H-M   'P 1'
#
loop_
_entity.id
_entity.type
_entity.pdbx_description
1 polymer ?
#
loop_
_entity_poly.entity_id
_entity_poly.type
_entity_poly.pdbx_seq_one_letter_code
_entity_poly.pdbx_strand_id
1 'polypeptide(L)'
;MIDIHTHILSGVDDGARLMEDSLNLAQTAVKDGIHTVIATPHHRNNRYENPKQAIIEKVASLNRVLQEKGIPLTVLPGQETAIYGEIVDDYEKGEIQTLNGTSYMFVELPSGHVPRYTEQVLFDLQMKGLVPIIVHPERNQEIQEQPELLYQLIKKGALAQLTASALTGKFGKRVKTFSHELIQANLVHFIASDAHDIKKRGFKMSEAYDTIHSQYGADMTYLFQENAELLIEGNNVFREAPERVKKKKFLGIF
;
A
#
# COMPACT_ATOMS: atom_id res chain seq x y z
N MET A 1 -2.91 12.01 9.90
CA MET A 1 -3.04 11.26 8.64
C MET A 1 -3.11 9.78 8.93
N ILE A 2 -3.66 9.02 7.99
CA ILE A 2 -3.76 7.57 8.03
C ILE A 2 -2.69 6.97 7.11
N ASP A 3 -2.03 5.91 7.58
CA ASP A 3 -1.11 5.12 6.77
C ASP A 3 -1.64 3.68 6.60
N ILE A 4 -1.96 3.32 5.37
CA ILE A 4 -2.67 2.06 5.06
C ILE A 4 -1.73 0.87 4.82
N HIS A 5 -0.41 1.05 4.88
CA HIS A 5 0.57 0.00 4.59
C HIS A 5 1.76 0.09 5.55
N THR A 6 1.82 -0.79 6.54
CA THR A 6 2.92 -0.84 7.53
C THR A 6 3.22 -2.26 8.02
N HIS A 7 4.50 -2.54 8.28
CA HIS A 7 4.99 -3.80 8.85
C HIS A 7 5.35 -3.59 10.32
N ILE A 8 4.40 -3.02 11.06
CA ILE A 8 4.57 -2.59 12.45
C ILE A 8 4.48 -3.74 13.46
N LEU A 9 3.86 -4.87 13.09
CA LEU A 9 3.67 -6.00 14.00
C LEU A 9 4.99 -6.75 14.23
N SER A 10 5.32 -7.01 15.49
CA SER A 10 6.57 -7.70 15.81
C SER A 10 6.53 -9.21 15.52
N GLY A 11 7.58 -9.70 14.87
CA GLY A 11 7.87 -11.13 14.73
C GLY A 11 6.92 -11.89 13.81
N VAL A 12 6.38 -11.21 12.80
CA VAL A 12 5.47 -11.81 11.79
C VAL A 12 6.06 -11.81 10.38
N ASP A 13 6.93 -10.86 10.07
CA ASP A 13 7.56 -10.73 8.77
C ASP A 13 8.96 -10.08 8.87
N ASP A 14 9.41 -9.37 7.84
CA ASP A 14 10.70 -8.67 7.78
C ASP A 14 10.65 -7.22 8.33
N GLY A 15 9.51 -6.81 8.90
CA GLY A 15 9.36 -5.55 9.65
C GLY A 15 9.90 -5.61 11.07
N ALA A 16 9.09 -5.16 12.03
CA ALA A 16 9.44 -5.18 13.45
C ALA A 16 9.79 -6.60 13.92
N ARG A 17 10.91 -6.77 14.66
CA ARG A 17 11.32 -8.09 15.16
C ARG A 17 10.81 -8.33 16.57
N LEU A 18 10.90 -7.32 17.42
CA LEU A 18 10.47 -7.34 18.81
C LEU A 18 9.44 -6.25 19.08
N MET A 19 8.68 -6.38 20.17
CA MET A 19 7.70 -5.37 20.59
C MET A 19 8.32 -3.97 20.71
N GLU A 20 9.57 -3.87 21.15
CA GLU A 20 10.29 -2.59 21.23
C GLU A 20 10.45 -1.92 19.85
N ASP A 21 10.68 -2.70 18.78
CA ASP A 21 10.73 -2.18 17.41
C ASP A 21 9.37 -1.61 16.99
N SER A 22 8.27 -2.32 17.31
CA SER A 22 6.90 -1.85 17.05
C SER A 22 6.60 -0.54 17.77
N LEU A 23 7.05 -0.39 19.02
CA LEU A 23 6.88 0.84 19.80
C LEU A 23 7.69 2.00 19.24
N ASN A 24 8.93 1.73 18.81
CA ASN A 24 9.76 2.72 18.14
C ASN A 24 9.12 3.19 16.82
N LEU A 25 8.62 2.25 16.00
CA LEU A 25 7.85 2.56 14.80
C LEU A 25 6.61 3.39 15.12
N ALA A 26 5.84 3.01 16.15
CA ALA A 26 4.64 3.75 16.54
C ALA A 26 4.95 5.19 16.94
N GLN A 27 6.01 5.41 17.72
CA GLN A 27 6.45 6.76 18.08
C GLN A 27 6.92 7.57 16.87
N THR A 28 7.62 6.94 15.92
CA THR A 28 8.03 7.59 14.67
C THR A 28 6.81 7.92 13.80
N ALA A 29 5.81 7.06 13.74
CA ALA A 29 4.57 7.32 13.02
C ALA A 29 3.86 8.57 13.56
N VAL A 30 3.69 8.65 14.89
CA VAL A 30 3.09 9.83 15.55
C VAL A 30 3.88 11.10 15.26
N LYS A 31 5.22 11.04 15.30
CA LYS A 31 6.09 12.17 14.94
C LYS A 31 5.94 12.60 13.47
N ASP A 32 5.59 11.67 12.59
CA ASP A 32 5.32 11.92 11.16
C ASP A 32 3.87 12.38 10.91
N GLY A 33 3.09 12.68 11.97
CA GLY A 33 1.71 13.16 11.89
C GLY A 33 0.67 12.05 11.68
N ILE A 34 1.05 10.79 11.86
CA ILE A 34 0.17 9.63 11.68
C ILE A 34 -0.52 9.31 13.00
N HIS A 35 -1.85 9.21 12.99
CA HIS A 35 -2.65 8.80 14.17
C HIS A 35 -3.26 7.40 14.02
N THR A 36 -3.36 6.90 12.80
CA THR A 36 -3.87 5.55 12.50
C THR A 36 -2.98 4.87 11.48
N VAL A 37 -2.63 3.62 11.73
CA VAL A 37 -1.94 2.75 10.78
C VAL A 37 -2.76 1.49 10.54
N ILE A 38 -2.68 0.93 9.34
CA ILE A 38 -3.09 -0.45 9.08
C ILE A 38 -1.83 -1.32 9.08
N ALA A 39 -1.80 -2.31 9.96
CA ALA A 39 -0.77 -3.33 9.97
C ALA A 39 -1.03 -4.32 8.83
N THR A 40 -0.11 -4.41 7.87
CA THR A 40 -0.26 -5.21 6.65
C THR A 40 0.89 -6.20 6.51
N PRO A 41 1.07 -7.13 7.46
CA PRO A 41 2.19 -8.05 7.37
C PRO A 41 2.07 -8.93 6.13
N HIS A 42 3.22 -9.39 5.63
CA HIS A 42 3.27 -10.25 4.45
C HIS A 42 2.49 -11.56 4.66
N HIS A 43 1.85 -12.03 3.59
CA HIS A 43 1.20 -13.34 3.54
C HIS A 43 1.44 -14.03 2.20
N ARG A 44 1.86 -15.30 2.26
CA ARG A 44 2.12 -16.18 1.11
C ARG A 44 3.14 -15.66 0.10
N ASN A 45 4.11 -14.86 0.55
CA ASN A 45 5.22 -14.39 -0.29
C ASN A 45 6.41 -15.39 -0.36
N ASN A 46 6.13 -16.69 -0.23
CA ASN A 46 7.09 -17.81 -0.07
C ASN A 46 7.88 -17.85 1.25
N ARG A 47 7.86 -16.79 2.07
CA ARG A 47 8.63 -16.71 3.31
C ARG A 47 7.76 -16.58 4.56
N TYR A 48 6.64 -15.89 4.45
CA TYR A 48 5.79 -15.56 5.58
C TYR A 48 4.35 -16.01 5.37
N GLU A 49 3.78 -16.62 6.40
CA GLU A 49 2.38 -17.03 6.47
C GLU A 49 1.79 -16.47 7.75
N ASN A 50 0.97 -15.42 7.59
CA ASN A 50 0.28 -14.77 8.71
C ASN A 50 -1.22 -14.89 8.49
N PRO A 51 -1.92 -15.90 9.03
CA PRO A 51 -3.36 -16.03 8.84
C PRO A 51 -4.12 -14.89 9.56
N LYS A 52 -5.30 -14.54 9.04
CA LYS A 52 -6.17 -13.46 9.54
C LYS A 52 -6.27 -13.39 11.06
N GLN A 53 -6.59 -14.51 11.71
CA GLN A 53 -6.81 -14.53 13.16
C GLN A 53 -5.56 -14.14 13.96
N ALA A 54 -4.37 -14.58 13.52
CA ALA A 54 -3.11 -14.24 14.17
C ALA A 54 -2.78 -12.74 14.05
N ILE A 55 -3.14 -12.12 12.93
CA ILE A 55 -2.98 -10.67 12.72
C ILE A 55 -3.88 -9.90 13.69
N ILE A 56 -5.16 -10.27 13.79
CA ILE A 56 -6.13 -9.61 14.69
C ILE A 56 -5.65 -9.67 16.15
N GLU A 57 -5.18 -10.82 16.61
CA GLU A 57 -4.66 -10.99 17.96
C GLU A 57 -3.43 -10.12 18.25
N LYS A 58 -2.48 -10.07 17.30
CA LYS A 58 -1.28 -9.23 17.43
C LYS A 58 -1.61 -7.74 17.39
N VAL A 59 -2.55 -7.32 16.57
CA VAL A 59 -3.04 -5.93 16.54
C VAL A 59 -3.68 -5.56 17.89
N ALA A 60 -4.54 -6.43 18.43
CA ALA A 60 -5.15 -6.20 19.74
C ALA A 60 -4.09 -6.11 20.85
N SER A 61 -3.08 -6.99 20.83
CA SER A 61 -1.96 -6.94 21.77
C SER A 61 -1.16 -5.64 21.64
N LEU A 62 -0.83 -5.22 20.43
CA LEU A 62 -0.06 -4.00 20.21
C LEU A 62 -0.84 -2.76 20.67
N ASN A 63 -2.10 -2.62 20.31
CA ASN A 63 -2.95 -1.51 20.76
C ASN A 63 -3.03 -1.40 22.29
N ARG A 64 -3.13 -2.53 23.01
CA ARG A 64 -3.10 -2.52 24.48
C ARG A 64 -1.81 -1.92 25.02
N VAL A 65 -0.66 -2.35 24.49
CA VAL A 65 0.66 -1.84 24.91
C VAL A 65 0.83 -0.36 24.54
N LEU A 66 0.33 0.08 23.37
CA LEU A 66 0.34 1.48 22.97
C LEU A 66 -0.48 2.34 23.95
N GLN A 67 -1.66 1.87 24.35
CA GLN A 67 -2.52 2.54 25.34
C GLN A 67 -1.84 2.62 26.71
N GLU A 68 -1.28 1.51 27.22
CA GLU A 68 -0.53 1.46 28.49
C GLU A 68 0.66 2.43 28.50
N LYS A 69 1.31 2.63 27.35
CA LYS A 69 2.45 3.53 27.20
C LYS A 69 2.07 4.96 26.80
N GLY A 70 0.78 5.26 26.63
CA GLY A 70 0.30 6.58 26.22
C GLY A 70 0.77 7.02 24.83
N ILE A 71 1.00 6.08 23.91
CA ILE A 71 1.36 6.40 22.52
C ILE A 71 0.06 6.59 21.72
N PRO A 72 -0.23 7.80 21.20
CA PRO A 72 -1.50 8.12 20.56
C PRO A 72 -1.55 7.62 19.11
N LEU A 73 -1.46 6.31 18.91
CA LEU A 73 -1.55 5.65 17.62
C LEU A 73 -2.56 4.50 17.69
N THR A 74 -3.46 4.44 16.72
CA THR A 74 -4.38 3.31 16.54
C THR A 74 -3.85 2.38 15.45
N VAL A 75 -3.78 1.09 15.75
CA VAL A 75 -3.39 0.06 14.76
C VAL A 75 -4.64 -0.72 14.33
N LEU A 76 -4.88 -0.82 13.03
CA LEU A 76 -5.97 -1.57 12.43
C LEU A 76 -5.42 -2.84 11.74
N PRO A 77 -6.19 -3.94 11.67
CA PRO A 77 -5.74 -5.16 11.01
C PRO A 77 -5.88 -5.08 9.49
N GLY A 78 -4.84 -5.48 8.77
CA GLY A 78 -4.81 -5.66 7.32
C GLY A 78 -3.81 -6.76 6.97
N GLN A 79 -3.45 -6.90 5.70
CA GLN A 79 -2.51 -7.92 5.25
C GLN A 79 -1.98 -7.55 3.88
N GLU A 80 -0.68 -7.72 3.64
CA GLU A 80 -0.11 -7.65 2.29
C GLU A 80 -0.04 -9.06 1.72
N THR A 81 -0.99 -9.40 0.85
CA THR A 81 -1.10 -10.74 0.30
C THR A 81 -0.42 -10.81 -1.06
N ALA A 82 0.61 -11.64 -1.19
CA ALA A 82 1.18 -11.95 -2.49
C ALA A 82 0.12 -12.59 -3.40
N ILE A 83 0.13 -12.29 -4.70
CA ILE A 83 -0.86 -12.83 -5.62
C ILE A 83 -0.64 -14.34 -5.85
N TYR A 84 -1.73 -15.12 -5.81
CA TYR A 84 -1.78 -16.55 -6.17
C TYR A 84 -3.20 -16.93 -6.63
N GLY A 85 -3.36 -18.11 -7.22
CA GLY A 85 -4.62 -18.52 -7.88
C GLY A 85 -5.78 -18.73 -6.92
N GLU A 86 -5.52 -19.28 -5.74
CA GLU A 86 -6.51 -19.67 -4.74
C GLU A 86 -6.88 -18.54 -3.76
N ILE A 87 -6.46 -17.29 -4.03
CA ILE A 87 -6.65 -16.17 -3.10
C ILE A 87 -8.13 -15.91 -2.78
N VAL A 88 -9.03 -16.16 -3.73
CA VAL A 88 -10.47 -16.02 -3.53
C VAL A 88 -11.00 -17.10 -2.58
N ASP A 89 -10.59 -18.35 -2.77
CA ASP A 89 -11.03 -19.47 -1.93
C ASP A 89 -10.57 -19.28 -0.48
N ASP A 90 -9.34 -18.82 -0.29
CA ASP A 90 -8.77 -18.60 1.05
C ASP A 90 -9.37 -17.36 1.73
N TYR A 91 -9.81 -16.36 0.96
CA TYR A 91 -10.67 -15.29 1.48
C TYR A 91 -12.01 -15.84 1.98
N GLU A 92 -12.69 -16.69 1.19
CA GLU A 92 -13.99 -17.27 1.57
C GLU A 92 -13.90 -18.20 2.79
N LYS A 93 -12.77 -18.88 2.98
CA LYS A 93 -12.47 -19.66 4.21
C LYS A 93 -12.16 -18.79 5.43
N GLY A 94 -12.03 -17.46 5.26
CA GLY A 94 -11.69 -16.53 6.33
C GLY A 94 -10.21 -16.53 6.71
N GLU A 95 -9.32 -16.98 5.82
CA GLU A 95 -7.87 -17.02 6.07
C GLU A 95 -7.19 -15.67 5.77
N ILE A 96 -7.78 -14.87 4.88
CA ILE A 96 -7.25 -13.58 4.41
C ILE A 96 -7.91 -12.42 5.13
N GLN A 97 -7.09 -11.47 5.59
CA GLN A 97 -7.54 -10.24 6.25
C GLN A 97 -7.50 -9.07 5.26
N THR A 98 -8.68 -8.53 4.93
CA THR A 98 -8.80 -7.27 4.19
C THR A 98 -8.43 -6.08 5.06
N LEU A 99 -8.22 -4.92 4.45
CA LEU A 99 -7.80 -3.71 5.17
C LEU A 99 -8.92 -3.24 6.10
N ASN A 100 -8.67 -3.28 7.40
CA ASN A 100 -9.63 -2.98 8.45
C ASN A 100 -10.96 -3.78 8.35
N GLY A 101 -10.95 -4.96 7.72
CA GLY A 101 -12.16 -5.75 7.50
C GLY A 101 -13.13 -5.16 6.46
N THR A 102 -12.68 -4.20 5.67
CA THR A 102 -13.47 -3.56 4.59
C THR A 102 -13.43 -4.43 3.32
N SER A 103 -14.00 -3.94 2.22
CA SER A 103 -13.88 -4.61 0.91
C SER A 103 -12.49 -4.46 0.26
N TYR A 104 -11.60 -3.62 0.80
CA TYR A 104 -10.30 -3.34 0.18
C TYR A 104 -9.27 -4.42 0.53
N MET A 105 -8.62 -4.99 -0.48
CA MET A 105 -7.61 -6.04 -0.32
C MET A 105 -6.31 -5.66 -1.00
N PHE A 106 -5.19 -5.71 -0.28
CA PHE A 106 -3.87 -5.57 -0.89
C PHE A 106 -3.49 -6.83 -1.66
N VAL A 107 -2.95 -6.61 -2.85
CA VAL A 107 -2.40 -7.64 -3.73
C VAL A 107 -0.99 -7.23 -4.11
N GLU A 108 0.00 -7.99 -3.64
CA GLU A 108 1.41 -7.80 -3.95
C GLU A 108 1.78 -8.62 -5.21
N LEU A 109 2.34 -7.94 -6.20
CA LEU A 109 2.86 -8.58 -7.42
C LEU A 109 4.35 -8.93 -7.22
N PRO A 110 4.84 -10.03 -7.83
CA PRO A 110 6.28 -10.31 -7.88
C PRO A 110 7.05 -9.11 -8.42
N SER A 111 8.17 -8.74 -7.79
CA SER A 111 8.91 -7.52 -8.15
C SER A 111 9.39 -7.47 -9.60
N GLY A 112 9.67 -8.62 -10.22
CA GLY A 112 10.22 -8.71 -11.58
C GLY A 112 9.19 -8.76 -12.71
N HIS A 113 7.93 -9.14 -12.44
CA HIS A 113 6.94 -9.38 -13.50
C HIS A 113 5.49 -9.29 -12.99
N VAL A 114 4.55 -9.21 -13.91
CA VAL A 114 3.10 -9.30 -13.67
C VAL A 114 2.64 -10.70 -14.11
N PRO A 115 2.22 -11.59 -13.19
CA PRO A 115 1.74 -12.91 -13.55
C PRO A 115 0.58 -12.85 -14.56
N ARG A 116 0.56 -13.76 -15.54
CA ARG A 116 -0.47 -13.76 -16.60
C ARG A 116 -1.90 -13.93 -16.07
N TYR A 117 -2.06 -14.58 -14.92
CA TYR A 117 -3.34 -14.79 -14.26
C TYR A 117 -3.80 -13.58 -13.42
N THR A 118 -2.99 -12.50 -13.33
CA THR A 118 -3.29 -11.34 -12.49
C THR A 118 -4.66 -10.77 -12.80
N GLU A 119 -4.95 -10.52 -14.07
CA GLU A 119 -6.24 -9.93 -14.46
C GLU A 119 -7.44 -10.80 -14.03
N GLN A 120 -7.34 -12.11 -14.22
CA GLN A 120 -8.39 -13.05 -13.84
C GLN A 120 -8.60 -13.04 -12.32
N VAL A 121 -7.52 -13.11 -11.55
CA VAL A 121 -7.59 -13.04 -10.07
C VAL A 121 -8.21 -11.72 -9.59
N LEU A 122 -7.81 -10.59 -10.17
CA LEU A 122 -8.40 -9.29 -9.80
C LEU A 122 -9.88 -9.19 -10.19
N PHE A 123 -10.29 -9.81 -11.29
CA PHE A 123 -11.69 -9.90 -11.68
C PHE A 123 -12.49 -10.77 -10.70
N ASP A 124 -11.97 -11.94 -10.33
CA ASP A 124 -12.64 -12.87 -9.42
C ASP A 124 -12.80 -12.28 -8.01
N LEU A 125 -11.79 -11.54 -7.52
CA LEU A 125 -11.89 -10.75 -6.28
C LEU A 125 -13.04 -9.72 -6.37
N GLN A 126 -13.13 -8.99 -7.49
CA GLN A 126 -14.21 -8.02 -7.71
C GLN A 126 -15.60 -8.68 -7.77
N MET A 127 -15.71 -9.87 -8.35
CA MET A 127 -16.96 -10.64 -8.34
C MET A 127 -17.42 -11.07 -6.95
N LYS A 128 -16.52 -11.10 -5.96
CA LYS A 128 -16.84 -11.29 -4.54
C LYS A 128 -17.11 -10.00 -3.78
N GLY A 129 -17.18 -8.86 -4.49
CA GLY A 129 -17.40 -7.54 -3.88
C GLY A 129 -16.14 -6.94 -3.25
N LEU A 130 -14.96 -7.49 -3.52
CA LEU A 130 -13.69 -6.93 -3.07
C LEU A 130 -13.15 -5.90 -4.05
N VAL A 131 -12.35 -4.97 -3.54
CA VAL A 131 -11.63 -3.97 -4.34
C VAL A 131 -10.13 -4.23 -4.20
N PRO A 132 -9.49 -4.85 -5.21
CA PRO A 132 -8.06 -5.12 -5.14
C PRO A 132 -7.25 -3.83 -5.27
N ILE A 133 -6.24 -3.68 -4.42
CA ILE A 133 -5.28 -2.59 -4.45
C ILE A 133 -3.90 -3.21 -4.72
N ILE A 134 -3.32 -2.87 -5.86
CA ILE A 134 -1.95 -3.27 -6.21
C ILE A 134 -1.00 -2.41 -5.40
N VAL A 135 -0.23 -3.04 -4.52
CA VAL A 135 0.76 -2.34 -3.70
C VAL A 135 2.04 -2.08 -4.48
N HIS A 136 2.63 -0.91 -4.23
CA HIS A 136 3.91 -0.43 -4.74
C HIS A 136 4.23 -0.77 -6.23
N PRO A 137 3.30 -0.53 -7.18
CA PRO A 137 3.50 -0.88 -8.58
C PRO A 137 4.68 -0.12 -9.23
N GLU A 138 5.11 1.00 -8.65
CA GLU A 138 6.30 1.74 -9.07
C GLU A 138 7.60 0.96 -8.88
N ARG A 139 7.59 -0.07 -8.03
CA ARG A 139 8.73 -0.95 -7.77
C ARG A 139 8.72 -2.22 -8.63
N ASN A 140 7.62 -2.51 -9.33
CA ASN A 140 7.53 -3.65 -10.25
C ASN A 140 8.28 -3.33 -11.56
N GLN A 141 9.20 -4.22 -11.95
CA GLN A 141 10.05 -4.01 -13.12
C GLN A 141 9.26 -4.01 -14.43
N GLU A 142 8.36 -4.97 -14.62
CA GLU A 142 7.58 -5.08 -15.86
C GLU A 142 6.58 -3.93 -16.00
N ILE A 143 5.97 -3.46 -14.90
CA ILE A 143 5.11 -2.27 -14.92
C ILE A 143 5.92 -1.00 -15.27
N GLN A 144 7.15 -0.85 -14.75
CA GLN A 144 8.03 0.25 -15.14
C GLN A 144 8.39 0.22 -16.64
N GLU A 145 8.56 -0.96 -17.22
CA GLU A 145 8.90 -1.13 -18.63
C GLU A 145 7.66 -1.01 -19.54
N GLN A 146 6.51 -1.46 -19.06
CA GLN A 146 5.23 -1.51 -19.75
C GLN A 146 4.09 -0.94 -18.90
N PRO A 147 4.03 0.41 -18.72
CA PRO A 147 3.01 1.03 -17.86
C PRO A 147 1.55 0.79 -18.32
N GLU A 148 1.35 0.37 -19.58
CA GLU A 148 0.04 -0.04 -20.09
C GLU A 148 -0.56 -1.20 -19.27
N LEU A 149 0.27 -2.07 -18.68
CA LEU A 149 -0.20 -3.16 -17.81
C LEU A 149 -0.99 -2.60 -16.63
N LEU A 150 -0.40 -1.67 -15.87
CA LEU A 150 -1.09 -1.06 -14.74
C LEU A 150 -2.32 -0.27 -15.20
N TYR A 151 -2.21 0.50 -16.29
CA TYR A 151 -3.35 1.22 -16.87
C TYR A 151 -4.56 0.30 -17.13
N GLN A 152 -4.33 -0.88 -17.72
CA GLN A 152 -5.42 -1.82 -17.99
C GLN A 152 -6.03 -2.40 -16.71
N LEU A 153 -5.20 -2.71 -15.69
CA LEU A 153 -5.69 -3.21 -14.41
C LEU A 153 -6.53 -2.15 -13.68
N ILE A 154 -6.07 -0.89 -13.64
CA ILE A 154 -6.82 0.21 -13.03
C ILE A 154 -8.12 0.48 -13.78
N LYS A 155 -8.06 0.51 -15.12
CA LYS A 155 -9.25 0.69 -15.98
C LYS A 155 -10.31 -0.41 -15.74
N LYS A 156 -9.89 -1.60 -15.34
CA LYS A 156 -10.76 -2.75 -15.00
C LYS A 156 -11.19 -2.79 -13.53
N GLY A 157 -11.00 -1.70 -12.78
CA GLY A 157 -11.58 -1.52 -11.45
C GLY A 157 -10.62 -1.74 -10.28
N ALA A 158 -9.38 -2.19 -10.54
CA ALA A 158 -8.35 -2.26 -9.52
C ALA A 158 -7.88 -0.87 -9.10
N LEU A 159 -7.28 -0.78 -7.92
CA LEU A 159 -6.64 0.42 -7.40
C LEU A 159 -5.14 0.20 -7.21
N ALA A 160 -4.42 1.25 -6.82
CA ALA A 160 -3.00 1.15 -6.56
C ALA A 160 -2.54 2.09 -5.45
N GLN A 161 -1.50 1.67 -4.74
CA GLN A 161 -0.88 2.39 -3.65
C GLN A 161 0.62 2.59 -3.92
N LEU A 162 1.11 3.84 -3.93
CA LEU A 162 2.55 4.14 -4.05
C LEU A 162 3.23 4.23 -2.70
N THR A 163 4.47 3.73 -2.61
CA THR A 163 5.28 3.90 -1.40
C THR A 163 5.72 5.37 -1.26
N ALA A 164 5.49 5.98 -0.09
CA ALA A 164 5.84 7.38 0.21
C ALA A 164 7.33 7.70 -0.09
N SER A 165 8.22 6.78 0.28
CA SER A 165 9.66 6.88 0.02
C SER A 165 10.03 6.90 -1.49
N ALA A 166 9.15 6.44 -2.38
CA ALA A 166 9.37 6.50 -3.82
C ALA A 166 9.30 7.94 -4.34
N LEU A 167 8.38 8.74 -3.81
CA LEU A 167 8.21 10.17 -4.16
C LEU A 167 9.38 11.03 -3.69
N THR A 168 10.00 10.65 -2.58
CA THR A 168 11.16 11.37 -2.02
C THR A 168 12.49 10.94 -2.66
N GLY A 169 12.50 9.86 -3.47
CA GLY A 169 13.64 9.46 -4.29
C GLY A 169 14.56 8.40 -3.68
N LYS A 170 14.14 7.77 -2.59
CA LYS A 170 14.91 6.75 -1.87
C LYS A 170 15.23 5.52 -2.72
N PHE A 171 14.32 5.12 -3.61
CA PHE A 171 14.50 4.00 -4.53
C PHE A 171 15.18 4.39 -5.85
N GLY A 172 15.79 5.58 -5.89
CA GLY A 172 16.50 6.11 -7.05
C GLY A 172 15.62 6.93 -7.99
N LYS A 173 16.29 7.67 -8.88
CA LYS A 173 15.66 8.66 -9.78
C LYS A 173 14.62 8.05 -10.71
N ARG A 174 14.84 6.82 -11.19
CA ARG A 174 13.92 6.12 -12.09
C ARG A 174 12.58 5.87 -11.41
N VAL A 175 12.59 5.24 -10.24
CA VAL A 175 11.37 4.94 -9.45
C VAL A 175 10.65 6.24 -9.06
N LYS A 176 11.38 7.28 -8.63
CA LYS A 176 10.78 8.59 -8.35
C LYS A 176 10.05 9.17 -9.56
N THR A 177 10.74 9.23 -10.70
CA THR A 177 10.15 9.79 -11.93
C THR A 177 8.90 9.02 -12.32
N PHE A 178 8.96 7.69 -12.28
CA PHE A 178 7.84 6.83 -12.61
C PHE A 178 6.67 6.99 -11.63
N SER A 179 6.93 7.13 -10.33
CA SER A 179 5.91 7.40 -9.31
C SER A 179 5.10 8.66 -9.64
N HIS A 180 5.78 9.73 -10.06
CA HIS A 180 5.13 10.97 -10.48
C HIS A 180 4.36 10.83 -11.79
N GLU A 181 4.86 10.03 -12.74
CA GLU A 181 4.16 9.71 -13.99
C GLU A 181 2.86 8.92 -13.72
N LEU A 182 2.87 8.01 -12.74
CA LEU A 182 1.67 7.26 -12.33
C LEU A 182 0.62 8.16 -11.67
N ILE A 183 1.02 9.11 -10.82
CA ILE A 183 0.11 10.11 -10.25
C ILE A 183 -0.51 10.98 -11.36
N GLN A 184 0.31 11.49 -12.29
CA GLN A 184 -0.18 12.33 -13.39
C GLN A 184 -1.13 11.61 -14.34
N ALA A 185 -1.03 10.28 -14.41
CA ALA A 185 -1.88 9.44 -15.23
C ALA A 185 -3.12 8.92 -14.48
N ASN A 186 -3.41 9.42 -13.27
CA ASN A 186 -4.52 8.96 -12.43
C ASN A 186 -4.51 7.44 -12.19
N LEU A 187 -3.32 6.83 -12.12
CA LEU A 187 -3.17 5.39 -11.91
C LEU A 187 -2.95 5.01 -10.44
N VAL A 188 -2.95 5.99 -9.53
CA VAL A 188 -2.64 5.84 -8.11
C VAL A 188 -3.77 6.42 -7.29
N HIS A 189 -4.12 5.72 -6.22
CA HIS A 189 -5.28 6.06 -5.40
C HIS A 189 -4.90 6.28 -3.93
N PHE A 190 -3.74 5.78 -3.51
CA PHE A 190 -3.24 5.90 -2.15
C PHE A 190 -1.73 6.13 -2.12
N ILE A 191 -1.30 6.83 -1.07
CA ILE A 191 0.10 6.94 -0.67
C ILE A 191 0.21 6.32 0.71
N ALA A 192 1.18 5.43 0.90
CA ALA A 192 1.40 4.75 2.18
C ALA A 192 2.89 4.47 2.40
N SER A 193 3.30 4.24 3.64
CA SER A 193 4.72 4.24 3.95
C SER A 193 5.48 2.99 3.51
N ASP A 194 4.83 1.82 3.61
CA ASP A 194 5.52 0.53 3.55
C ASP A 194 6.68 0.46 4.58
N ALA A 195 6.43 1.02 5.77
CA ALA A 195 7.44 1.13 6.82
C ALA A 195 7.71 -0.23 7.49
N HIS A 196 8.99 -0.56 7.65
CA HIS A 196 9.48 -1.80 8.27
C HIS A 196 10.39 -1.54 9.48
N ASP A 197 11.12 -0.42 9.48
CA ASP A 197 12.05 -0.07 10.55
C ASP A 197 12.31 1.46 10.60
N ILE A 198 12.95 1.94 11.67
CA ILE A 198 13.23 3.37 11.85
C ILE A 198 14.49 3.87 11.12
N LYS A 199 15.28 2.99 10.49
CA LYS A 199 16.62 3.32 9.95
C LYS A 199 16.64 3.36 8.44
N LYS A 200 16.29 2.23 7.82
CA LYS A 200 16.34 1.97 6.39
C LYS A 200 14.97 2.12 5.73
N ARG A 201 13.87 1.70 6.35
CA ARG A 201 12.52 1.69 5.75
C ARG A 201 11.50 2.35 6.68
N GLY A 202 11.65 3.66 6.92
CA GLY A 202 10.72 4.47 7.72
C GLY A 202 9.60 5.13 6.92
N PHE A 203 8.74 5.89 7.63
CA PHE A 203 7.43 6.37 7.16
C PHE A 203 7.47 7.32 5.96
N LYS A 204 8.11 8.48 6.09
CA LYS A 204 8.24 9.50 5.01
C LYS A 204 6.89 10.02 4.49
N MET A 205 5.83 9.92 5.29
CA MET A 205 4.48 10.29 4.87
C MET A 205 4.31 11.80 4.80
N SER A 206 4.78 12.55 5.80
CA SER A 206 4.76 14.03 5.76
C SER A 206 5.53 14.59 4.56
N GLU A 207 6.78 14.14 4.36
CA GLU A 207 7.63 14.56 3.25
C GLU A 207 7.03 14.19 1.87
N ALA A 208 6.37 13.03 1.76
CA ALA A 208 5.67 12.64 0.54
C ALA A 208 4.46 13.56 0.27
N TYR A 209 3.66 13.89 1.28
CA TYR A 209 2.55 14.82 1.12
C TYR A 209 2.99 16.26 0.83
N ASP A 210 4.10 16.72 1.41
CA ASP A 210 4.72 18.01 1.06
C ASP A 210 5.15 18.04 -0.41
N THR A 211 5.74 16.93 -0.89
CA THR A 211 6.12 16.76 -2.29
C THR A 211 4.89 16.82 -3.21
N ILE A 212 3.83 16.10 -2.85
CA ILE A 212 2.57 16.09 -3.61
C ILE A 212 1.95 17.49 -3.64
N HIS A 213 1.86 18.15 -2.48
CA HIS A 213 1.29 19.48 -2.36
C HIS A 213 2.04 20.49 -3.22
N SER A 214 3.38 20.46 -3.18
CA SER A 214 4.23 21.38 -3.93
C SER A 214 4.12 21.18 -5.44
N GLN A 215 3.89 19.94 -5.91
CA GLN A 215 3.90 19.61 -7.34
C GLN A 215 2.50 19.57 -7.99
N TYR A 216 1.48 19.21 -7.22
CA TYR A 216 0.12 18.96 -7.73
C TYR A 216 -0.96 19.80 -7.02
N GLY A 217 -0.61 20.53 -5.97
CA GLY A 217 -1.54 21.40 -5.24
C GLY A 217 -2.33 20.70 -4.14
N ALA A 218 -3.13 21.50 -3.42
CA ALA A 218 -3.89 21.06 -2.25
C ALA A 218 -4.96 20.02 -2.57
N ASP A 219 -5.62 20.13 -3.73
CA ASP A 219 -6.71 19.23 -4.11
C ASP A 219 -6.22 17.77 -4.25
N MET A 220 -5.05 17.57 -4.86
CA MET A 220 -4.44 16.24 -4.99
C MET A 220 -3.96 15.69 -3.64
N THR A 221 -3.40 16.54 -2.77
CA THR A 221 -3.05 16.16 -1.41
C THR A 221 -4.29 15.69 -0.64
N TYR A 222 -5.38 16.46 -0.71
CA TYR A 222 -6.64 16.14 -0.05
C TYR A 222 -7.24 14.84 -0.59
N LEU A 223 -7.27 14.65 -1.91
CA LEU A 223 -7.75 13.42 -2.56
C LEU A 223 -7.10 12.16 -1.97
N PHE A 224 -5.77 12.13 -1.85
CA PHE A 224 -5.06 10.97 -1.31
C PHE A 224 -5.31 10.76 0.18
N GLN A 225 -5.39 11.83 0.97
CA GLN A 225 -5.68 11.74 2.40
C GLN A 225 -7.11 11.24 2.65
N GLU A 226 -8.07 11.83 1.96
CA GLU A 226 -9.48 11.49 2.04
C GLU A 226 -9.75 10.05 1.57
N ASN A 227 -9.07 9.59 0.52
CA ASN A 227 -9.16 8.19 0.11
C ASN A 227 -8.74 7.22 1.23
N ALA A 228 -7.73 7.55 2.04
CA ALA A 228 -7.35 6.72 3.17
C ALA A 228 -8.42 6.70 4.27
N GLU A 229 -9.10 7.82 4.52
CA GLU A 229 -10.26 7.90 5.43
C GLU A 229 -11.43 7.06 4.90
N LEU A 230 -11.83 7.25 3.65
CA LEU A 230 -12.90 6.48 3.01
C LEU A 230 -12.62 4.97 3.02
N LEU A 231 -11.35 4.59 2.82
CA LEU A 231 -10.93 3.19 2.87
C LEU A 231 -11.16 2.61 4.26
N ILE A 232 -10.73 3.27 5.34
CA ILE A 232 -10.89 2.71 6.70
C ILE A 232 -12.36 2.61 7.12
N GLU A 233 -13.22 3.48 6.58
CA GLU A 233 -14.67 3.47 6.80
C GLU A 233 -15.41 2.44 5.92
N GLY A 234 -14.73 1.85 4.92
CA GLY A 234 -15.34 0.93 3.96
C GLY A 234 -16.22 1.61 2.91
N ASN A 235 -16.02 2.91 2.71
CA ASN A 235 -16.71 3.72 1.71
C ASN A 235 -16.00 3.65 0.35
N ASN A 236 -16.69 4.06 -0.72
CA ASN A 236 -16.10 4.13 -2.05
C ASN A 236 -15.09 5.29 -2.13
N VAL A 237 -13.84 4.97 -2.47
CA VAL A 237 -12.81 5.99 -2.69
C VAL A 237 -13.02 6.77 -3.98
N PHE A 238 -12.48 7.99 -4.03
CA PHE A 238 -12.43 8.79 -5.24
C PHE A 238 -11.48 8.17 -6.28
N ARG A 239 -11.92 8.20 -7.54
CA ARG A 239 -11.18 7.70 -8.69
C ARG A 239 -11.34 8.66 -9.84
N GLU A 240 -10.23 9.19 -10.32
CA GLU A 240 -10.20 9.94 -11.58
C GLU A 240 -10.12 8.98 -12.76
N ALA A 241 -10.53 9.43 -13.95
CA ALA A 241 -10.43 8.61 -15.14
C ALA A 241 -8.95 8.28 -15.42
N PRO A 242 -8.57 6.99 -15.52
CA PRO A 242 -7.18 6.62 -15.75
C PRO A 242 -6.73 7.07 -17.15
N GLU A 243 -5.55 7.66 -17.22
CA GLU A 243 -4.87 8.02 -18.45
C GLU A 243 -3.67 7.10 -18.70
N ARG A 244 -3.19 7.09 -19.94
CA ARG A 244 -1.95 6.38 -20.26
C ARG A 244 -0.74 7.21 -19.87
N VAL A 245 0.25 6.56 -19.27
CA VAL A 245 1.56 7.20 -19.01
C VAL A 245 2.18 7.63 -20.34
N LYS A 246 2.46 8.94 -20.47
CA LYS A 246 3.00 9.52 -21.70
C LYS A 246 4.46 9.10 -21.86
N LYS A 247 4.78 8.28 -22.87
CA LYS A 247 6.17 8.05 -23.25
C LYS A 247 6.80 9.37 -23.71
N LYS A 248 7.87 9.82 -23.07
CA LYS A 248 8.68 10.94 -23.59
C LYS A 248 9.18 10.54 -24.97
N LYS A 249 8.75 11.28 -26.01
CA LYS A 249 9.35 11.16 -27.34
C LYS A 249 10.80 11.62 -27.19
N PHE A 250 11.76 10.69 -27.29
CA PHE A 250 13.13 11.07 -27.57
C PHE A 250 13.12 11.72 -28.95
N LEU A 251 13.22 13.05 -29.00
CA LEU A 251 13.68 13.75 -30.21
C LEU A 251 15.17 13.41 -30.35
N GLY A 252 15.44 12.22 -30.89
CA GLY A 252 16.77 11.85 -31.35
C GLY A 252 17.15 12.82 -32.46
N ILE A 253 18.10 13.70 -32.17
CA ILE A 253 18.83 14.47 -33.16
C ILE A 253 19.66 13.43 -33.93
N PHE A 254 19.21 13.10 -35.14
CA PHE A 254 20.02 12.48 -36.18
C PHE A 254 20.87 13.56 -36.86
#